data_AF-A0A9E4SV10-F1
#
_entry.id   AF-A0A9E4SV10-F1
#
_cell.length_a   1.000
_cell.length_b   1.000
_cell.length_c   1.000
_cell.angle_alpha   90.00
_cell.angle_beta   90.00
_cell.angle_gamma   90.00
#
_symmetry.space_group_name_H-M   'P 1'
#
loop_
_entity.id
_entity.type
_entity.pdbx_description
1 polymer ?
#
loop_
_entity_poly.entity_id
_entity_poly.type
_entity_poly.pdbx_seq_one_letter_code
_entity_poly.pdbx_strand_id
1 'polypeptide(L)' 'LQRESRDCICPPETPLCICEHKATLRTITRRPITPTPEEQKTNPRSRSAKLRAAERIGEVA' A
#
# COMPACT_ATOMS: atom_id res chain seq x y z
N LEU A 1 -4.37 1.31 -0.15
CA LEU A 1 -3.06 1.19 0.55
C LEU A 1 -2.61 2.50 1.20
N GLN A 2 -2.15 3.51 0.45
CA GLN A 2 -1.41 4.63 1.07
C GLN A 2 -2.24 5.51 2.03
N ARG A 3 -3.57 5.57 1.83
CA ARG A 3 -4.50 6.26 2.74
C ARG A 3 -4.80 5.41 3.97
N GLU A 4 -5.14 4.13 3.75
CA GLU A 4 -5.53 3.16 4.77
C GLU A 4 -4.37 2.70 5.67
N SER A 5 -3.13 2.89 5.22
CA SER A 5 -1.93 2.62 6.02
C SER A 5 -1.40 3.82 6.79
N ARG A 6 -2.05 4.99 6.69
CA ARG A 6 -1.65 6.20 7.41
C ARG A 6 -2.50 6.37 8.65
N ASP A 7 -1.86 6.70 9.77
CA ASP A 7 -2.57 7.03 11.02
C ASP A 7 -3.23 8.40 10.96
N CYS A 8 -2.83 9.27 10.04
CA CYS A 8 -3.46 10.56 9.82
C CYS A 8 -3.52 10.87 8.33
N ILE A 9 -4.69 11.31 7.87
CA ILE A 9 -4.93 11.73 6.49
C ILE A 9 -5.18 13.24 6.39
N CYS A 10 -5.05 13.97 7.50
CA CYS A 10 -5.20 15.42 7.53
C CYS A 10 -4.14 16.10 6.64
N PRO A 11 -4.48 17.25 6.03
CA PRO A 11 -3.51 18.09 5.35
C PRO A 11 -2.36 18.52 6.28
N PRO A 12 -1.16 18.79 5.76
CA PRO A 12 -0.05 19.31 6.57
C PRO A 12 -0.33 20.71 7.14
N GLU A 13 -1.32 21.42 6.59
CA GLU A 13 -1.72 22.78 7.00
C GLU A 13 -2.58 22.78 8.27
N THR A 14 -3.18 21.64 8.62
CA THR A 14 -3.97 21.52 9.86
C THR A 14 -3.06 21.22 11.05
N PRO A 15 -3.00 22.11 12.07
CA PRO A 15 -2.10 21.95 13.21
C PRO A 15 -2.54 20.87 14.20
N LEU A 16 -3.80 20.44 14.14
CA LEU A 16 -4.37 19.40 14.99
C LEU A 16 -5.06 18.34 14.12
N CYS A 17 -4.93 17.07 14.52
CA CYS A 17 -5.59 15.97 13.85
C CYS A 17 -7.11 16.02 14.11
N ILE A 18 -7.90 16.06 13.04
CA ILE A 18 -9.37 16.04 13.09
C ILE A 18 -9.98 14.86 12.31
N CYS A 19 -9.16 14.00 11.71
CA CYS A 19 -9.64 12.96 10.81
C CYS A 19 -10.05 11.66 11.50
N GLU A 20 -9.75 11.50 12.81
CA GLU A 20 -9.98 10.28 13.62
C GLU A 20 -9.58 8.96 12.93
N HIS A 21 -8.77 9.05 11.88
CA HIS A 21 -8.35 7.92 11.08
C HIS A 21 -7.32 7.13 11.87
N LYS A 22 -7.33 5.82 11.73
CA LYS A 22 -6.29 4.93 12.25
C LYS A 22 -5.88 3.99 11.13
N ALA A 23 -4.59 3.67 11.04
CA ALA A 23 -4.14 2.74 10.02
C ALA A 23 -4.78 1.37 10.23
N THR A 24 -5.52 0.89 9.24
CA THR A 24 -6.15 -0.44 9.24
C THR A 24 -5.35 -1.46 8.45
N LEU A 25 -4.42 -0.98 7.63
CA LEU A 25 -3.56 -1.79 6.78
C LEU A 25 -2.08 -1.53 7.07
N ARG A 26 -1.30 -2.58 7.31
CA ARG A 26 0.16 -2.52 7.34
C ARG A 26 0.68 -2.83 5.94
N THR A 27 1.36 -1.86 5.32
CA THR A 27 1.94 -2.06 3.99
C THR A 27 3.13 -3.03 4.06
N ILE A 28 3.06 -4.16 3.35
CA ILE A 28 4.17 -5.14 3.26
C ILE A 28 5.15 -4.67 2.18
N THR A 29 4.64 -4.29 1.01
CA THR A 29 5.47 -3.84 -0.13
C THR A 29 5.51 -2.32 -0.21
N ARG A 30 6.64 -1.69 0.19
CA ARG A 30 6.84 -0.23 0.09
C ARG A 30 6.80 0.30 -1.34
N ARG A 31 7.38 -0.46 -2.29
CA ARG A 31 7.34 -0.17 -3.73
C ARG A 31 6.59 -1.31 -4.43
N PRO A 32 5.88 -1.04 -5.55
CA PRO A 32 5.25 -2.10 -6.31
C PRO A 32 6.31 -3.08 -6.82
N ILE A 33 6.08 -4.38 -6.67
CA ILE A 33 6.95 -5.41 -7.23
C ILE A 33 6.63 -5.53 -8.71
N THR A 34 7.67 -5.42 -9.54
CA THR A 34 7.59 -5.57 -10.99
C THR A 34 8.07 -6.97 -11.40
N PRO A 35 7.51 -7.54 -12.46
CA PRO A 35 7.91 -8.86 -12.96
C PRO A 35 9.34 -8.85 -13.48
N THR A 36 10.02 -9.99 -13.38
CA THR A 36 11.40 -10.15 -13.81
C THR A 36 11.52 -10.10 -15.34
N PRO A 37 12.72 -9.83 -15.90
CA PRO A 37 12.93 -9.82 -17.35
C PRO A 37 12.59 -11.17 -18.01
N GLU A 38 12.85 -12.28 -17.32
CA GLU A 38 12.55 -13.64 -17.78
C GLU A 38 11.05 -13.90 -17.86
N GLU A 39 10.32 -13.45 -16.84
CA GLU A 39 8.86 -13.54 -16.80
C GLU A 39 8.22 -12.67 -17.89
N GLN A 40 8.77 -11.48 -18.17
CA GLN A 40 8.29 -10.63 -19.26
C GLN A 40 8.53 -11.24 -20.66
N LYS A 41 9.61 -12.01 -20.84
CA LYS A 41 9.88 -12.74 -22.10
C LYS A 41 8.93 -13.92 -22.29
N THR A 42 8.66 -14.67 -21.22
CA THR A 42 7.81 -15.88 -21.25
C THR A 42 6.32 -15.51 -21.23
N ASN A 43 5.98 -14.41 -20.55
CA ASN A 43 4.64 -13.86 -20.46
C ASN A 43 4.66 -12.33 -20.71
N PRO A 44 4.61 -11.90 -21.98
CA PRO A 44 4.60 -10.47 -22.34
C PRO A 44 3.45 -9.66 -21.72
N ARG A 45 2.33 -10.32 -21.37
CA ARG A 45 1.19 -9.65 -20.72
C ARG A 45 1.52 -9.22 -19.29
N SER A 46 2.48 -9.86 -18.63
CA SER A 46 2.94 -9.46 -17.30
C SER A 46 3.68 -8.12 -17.30
N ARG A 47 4.21 -7.63 -18.44
CA ARG A 47 5.09 -6.43 -18.50
C ARG A 47 4.56 -5.20 -17.74
N SER A 48 3.25 -5.00 -17.66
CA SER A 48 2.63 -3.86 -16.97
C SER A 48 2.19 -4.16 -15.53
N ALA A 49 2.32 -5.40 -15.05
CA ALA A 49 1.88 -5.80 -13.72
C ALA A 49 2.68 -5.08 -12.63
N LYS A 50 1.96 -4.59 -11.62
CA LYS A 50 2.52 -3.90 -10.45
C LYS A 50 1.88 -4.49 -9.20
N LEU A 51 2.55 -5.47 -8.59
CA LEU A 51 2.05 -6.13 -7.39
C LEU A 51 2.22 -5.21 -6.17
N ARG A 52 1.14 -5.04 -5.40
CA ARG A 52 1.16 -4.33 -4.12
C ARG A 52 0.45 -5.20 -3.07
N ALA A 53 1.07 -5.41 -1.92
CA ALA A 53 0.52 -6.19 -0.83
C ALA A 53 0.51 -5.39 0.48
N ALA A 54 -0.55 -5.59 1.25
CA ALA A 54 -0.69 -5.07 2.60
C ALA A 54 -1.42 -6.12 3.45
N GLU A 55 -1.10 -6.13 4.74
CA GLU A 55 -1.73 -6.95 5.75
C GLU A 55 -2.79 -6.13 6.49
N ARG A 56 -3.93 -6.72 6.83
CA ARG A 56 -4.94 -6.04 7.66
C ARG A 56 -4.55 -6.16 9.12
N ILE A 57 -4.43 -5.03 9.80
CA ILE A 57 -4.23 -4.93 11.24
C ILE A 57 -5.63 -4.91 11.87
N GLY A 58 -6.33 -6.04 11.80
CA GLY A 58 -7.49 -6.28 12.65
C GLY A 58 -7.01 -6.81 13.98
N GLU A 59 -7.58 -6.34 15.08
CA GLU A 59 -7.42 -6.96 16.40
C GLU A 59 -7.31 -8.49 16.27
N VAL A 60 -6.16 -9.02 16.65
CA VAL A 60 -6.07 -10.42 17.04
C VAL A 60 -6.91 -10.47 18.31
N ALA A 61 -8.08 -11.11 18.19
CA ALA A 61 -8.91 -11.44 19.33
C ALA A 61 -8.12 -12.23 20.39
#